data_AF-A0A524BDI2-F1
#
_entry.id   AF-A0A524BDI2-F1
#
_cell.length_a   1.000
_cell.length_b   1.000
_cell.length_c   1.000
_cell.angle_alpha   90.00
_cell.angle_beta   90.00
_cell.angle_gamma   90.00
#
_symmetry.space_group_name_H-M   'P 1'
#
loop_
_entity.id
_entity.type
_entity.pdbx_description
1 polymer ?
#
loop_
_entity_poly.entity_id
_entity_poly.type
_entity_poly.pdbx_seq_one_letter_code
_entity_poly.pdbx_strand_id
1 'polypeptide(L)'
;MPAHSRDVIEKFFGLCDWLLQVWQMQKFLFDENPNESVLREPRYAHFFYRLQVVLQEHWLHQLAKLHDPAVQGGANGHINLSLDYIIEYGQWDAQTEAKLKDLKSRMSSLAKPVRDARNKVLSHNDLAVLLTSKELGAFDPGEDEQYFIRLREFASLVTESALGEPFVYDDLVENDVSSFMHAFLRGADANPAAHKRGQTTVLRGNHHLR
;
A
#
# COMPACT_ATOMS: atom_id res chain seq x y z
N MET A 1 20.73 -3.12 -18.35
CA MET A 1 21.49 -3.23 -17.10
C MET A 1 21.10 -4.54 -16.43
N PRO A 2 22.04 -5.31 -15.85
CA PRO A 2 21.71 -6.55 -15.16
C PRO A 2 20.94 -6.25 -13.87
N ALA A 3 19.98 -7.10 -13.48
CA ALA A 3 19.12 -6.77 -12.34
C ALA A 3 19.85 -6.76 -11.00
N HIS A 4 21.02 -7.38 -10.90
CA HIS A 4 21.89 -7.36 -9.71
C HIS A 4 22.83 -6.13 -9.65
N SER A 5 22.78 -5.21 -10.61
CA SER A 5 23.57 -3.97 -10.47
C SER A 5 23.04 -3.16 -9.28
N ARG A 6 23.95 -2.58 -8.49
CA ARG A 6 23.62 -1.75 -7.32
C ARG A 6 22.48 -0.75 -7.59
N ASP A 7 22.57 0.02 -8.68
CA ASP A 7 21.54 1.01 -9.05
C ASP A 7 20.14 0.40 -9.19
N VAL A 8 20.03 -0.80 -9.75
CA VAL A 8 18.75 -1.48 -9.93
C VAL A 8 18.21 -1.99 -8.60
N ILE A 9 19.07 -2.59 -7.77
CA ILE A 9 18.71 -3.09 -6.46
C ILE A 9 18.26 -1.95 -5.54
N GLU A 10 18.98 -0.83 -5.52
CA GLU A 10 18.61 0.37 -4.75
C GLU A 10 17.27 0.95 -5.21
N LYS A 11 17.00 0.99 -6.52
CA LYS A 11 15.69 1.44 -7.03
C LYS A 11 14.57 0.47 -6.68
N PHE A 12 14.80 -0.84 -6.77
CA PHE A 12 13.81 -1.85 -6.41
C PHE A 12 13.50 -1.81 -4.91
N PHE A 13 14.54 -1.67 -4.08
CA PHE A 13 14.39 -1.46 -2.66
C PHE A 13 13.56 -0.19 -2.38
N GLY A 14 13.88 0.95 -2.98
CA GLY A 14 13.09 2.17 -2.80
C GLY A 14 11.60 1.98 -3.11
N LEU A 15 11.24 1.10 -4.06
CA LEU A 15 9.84 0.74 -4.32
C LEU A 15 9.22 -0.11 -3.21
N CYS A 16 9.97 -1.09 -2.69
CA CYS A 16 9.52 -1.95 -1.58
C CYS A 16 9.35 -1.15 -0.28
N ASP A 17 10.32 -0.30 0.04
CA ASP A 17 10.31 0.58 1.20
C ASP A 17 9.13 1.55 1.15
N TRP A 18 8.98 2.24 0.01
CA TRP A 18 7.85 3.16 -0.17
C TRP A 18 6.50 2.46 -0.01
N LEU A 19 6.34 1.28 -0.60
CA LEU A 19 5.12 0.48 -0.45
C LEU A 19 4.85 0.10 1.02
N LEU A 20 5.89 -0.29 1.77
CA LEU A 20 5.80 -0.59 3.19
C LEU A 20 5.37 0.63 4.00
N GLN A 21 5.99 1.79 3.75
CA GLN A 21 5.67 3.03 4.45
C GLN A 21 4.22 3.48 4.25
N VAL A 22 3.70 3.43 3.01
CA VAL A 22 2.31 3.85 2.75
C VAL A 22 1.28 2.90 3.35
N TRP A 23 1.57 1.60 3.40
CA TRP A 23 0.73 0.63 4.11
C TRP A 23 0.79 0.84 5.63
N GLN A 24 1.99 1.06 6.19
CA GLN A 24 2.16 1.39 7.61
C GLN A 24 1.41 2.67 8.00
N MET A 25 1.42 3.70 7.13
CA MET A 25 0.68 4.93 7.40
C MET A 25 -0.82 4.68 7.47
N GLN A 26 -1.38 3.87 6.56
CA GLN A 26 -2.79 3.45 6.62
C GLN A 26 -3.07 2.68 7.92
N LYS A 27 -2.23 1.67 8.21
CA LYS A 27 -2.34 0.79 9.37
C LYS A 27 -2.30 1.57 10.69
N PHE A 28 -1.30 2.41 10.90
CA PHE A 28 -1.12 3.13 12.16
C PHE A 28 -2.07 4.32 12.32
N LEU A 29 -2.50 4.97 11.23
CA LEU A 29 -3.41 6.11 11.33
C LEU A 29 -4.87 5.71 11.48
N PHE A 30 -5.29 4.58 10.90
CA PHE A 30 -6.71 4.17 10.84
C PHE A 30 -7.01 2.83 11.47
N ASP A 31 -6.14 1.83 11.37
CA ASP A 31 -6.49 0.46 11.77
C ASP A 31 -6.06 0.16 13.22
N GLU A 32 -4.87 0.63 13.62
CA GLU A 32 -4.28 0.44 14.96
C GLU A 32 -4.25 1.72 15.80
N ASN A 33 -4.86 2.82 15.32
CA ASN A 33 -4.85 4.09 16.02
C ASN A 33 -5.74 4.05 17.29
N PRO A 34 -5.19 4.25 18.50
CA PRO A 34 -5.99 4.24 19.73
C PRO A 34 -7.00 5.41 19.81
N ASN A 35 -6.82 6.46 18.99
CA ASN A 35 -7.68 7.65 18.94
C ASN A 35 -8.50 7.73 17.64
N GLU A 36 -8.67 6.61 16.93
CA GLU A 36 -9.40 6.51 15.66
C GLU A 36 -10.80 7.16 15.73
N SER A 37 -11.51 6.98 16.85
CA SER A 37 -12.84 7.54 17.06
C SER A 37 -12.90 9.07 16.94
N VAL A 38 -11.80 9.77 17.28
CA VAL A 38 -11.71 11.23 17.13
C VAL A 38 -11.68 11.61 15.65
N LEU A 39 -10.99 10.83 14.82
CA LEU A 39 -10.92 11.05 13.37
C LEU A 39 -12.29 10.89 12.72
N ARG A 40 -13.16 10.05 13.30
CA ARG A 40 -14.55 9.82 12.87
C ARG A 40 -15.57 10.83 13.39
N GLU A 41 -15.17 11.79 14.23
CA GLU A 41 -16.11 12.83 14.66
C GLU A 41 -16.64 13.63 13.45
N PRO A 42 -17.92 14.03 13.42
CA PRO A 42 -18.54 14.66 12.24
C PRO A 42 -17.78 15.86 11.65
N ARG A 43 -17.03 16.58 12.49
CA ARG A 43 -16.22 17.75 12.07
C ARG A 43 -14.96 17.37 11.28
N TYR A 44 -14.44 16.16 11.45
CA TYR A 44 -13.20 15.68 10.85
C TYR A 44 -13.43 14.49 9.90
N ALA A 45 -14.55 13.77 10.08
CA ALA A 45 -14.87 12.52 9.39
C ALA A 45 -14.69 12.60 7.88
N HIS A 46 -15.20 13.64 7.22
CA HIS A 46 -15.06 13.78 5.77
C HIS A 46 -13.62 14.01 5.30
N PHE A 47 -12.79 14.68 6.10
CA PHE A 47 -11.38 14.88 5.77
C PHE A 47 -10.62 13.55 5.87
N PHE A 48 -10.75 12.87 7.01
CA PHE A 48 -10.05 11.61 7.25
C PHE A 48 -10.58 10.46 6.39
N TYR A 49 -11.88 10.43 6.07
CA TYR A 49 -12.42 9.48 5.10
C TYR A 49 -11.75 9.60 3.73
N ARG A 50 -11.60 10.82 3.20
CA ARG A 50 -10.90 11.02 1.91
C ARG A 50 -9.44 10.60 1.98
N LEU A 51 -8.77 10.91 3.10
CA LEU A 51 -7.38 10.53 3.29
C LEU A 51 -7.22 9.01 3.35
N GLN A 52 -8.10 8.32 4.08
CA GLN A 52 -8.13 6.87 4.18
C GLN A 52 -8.33 6.22 2.80
N VAL A 53 -9.31 6.69 2.03
CA VAL A 53 -9.57 6.17 0.68
C VAL A 53 -8.34 6.35 -0.22
N VAL A 54 -7.74 7.54 -0.24
CA VAL A 54 -6.55 7.80 -1.08
C VAL A 54 -5.37 6.94 -0.67
N LEU A 55 -5.10 6.79 0.64
CA LEU A 55 -4.02 5.95 1.13
C LEU A 55 -4.26 4.49 0.77
N GLN A 56 -5.48 3.99 1.00
CA GLN A 56 -5.88 2.62 0.68
C GLN A 56 -5.70 2.33 -0.81
N GLU A 57 -6.24 3.17 -1.69
CA GLU A 57 -6.10 3.02 -3.14
C GLU A 57 -4.63 3.08 -3.56
N HIS A 58 -3.84 3.99 -2.99
CA HIS A 58 -2.45 4.20 -3.37
C HIS A 58 -1.55 3.01 -3.01
N TRP A 59 -1.62 2.49 -1.78
CA TRP A 59 -0.76 1.36 -1.40
C TRP A 59 -1.14 0.09 -2.18
N LEU A 60 -2.44 -0.15 -2.41
CA LEU A 60 -2.91 -1.24 -3.26
C LEU A 60 -2.40 -1.08 -4.70
N HIS A 61 -2.38 0.15 -5.22
CA HIS A 61 -1.85 0.43 -6.55
C HIS A 61 -0.33 0.18 -6.64
N GLN A 62 0.45 0.62 -5.63
CA GLN A 62 1.89 0.34 -5.60
C GLN A 62 2.17 -1.17 -5.48
N LEU A 63 1.38 -1.90 -4.69
CA LEU A 63 1.45 -3.36 -4.61
C LEU A 63 1.23 -3.99 -5.97
N ALA A 64 0.18 -3.57 -6.69
CA ALA A 64 -0.14 -4.12 -8.00
C ALA A 64 0.99 -3.89 -9.01
N LYS A 65 1.64 -2.71 -8.98
CA LYS A 65 2.79 -2.38 -9.84
C LYS A 65 4.00 -3.28 -9.57
N LEU A 66 4.26 -3.59 -8.31
CA LEU A 66 5.36 -4.47 -7.92
C LEU A 66 5.18 -5.92 -8.43
N HIS A 67 3.92 -6.29 -8.68
CA HIS A 67 3.51 -7.58 -9.23
C HIS A 67 3.23 -7.57 -10.74
N ASP A 68 3.51 -6.47 -11.45
CA ASP A 68 3.40 -6.47 -12.90
C ASP A 68 4.45 -7.38 -13.54
N PRO A 69 4.16 -7.98 -14.72
CA PRO A 69 5.15 -8.74 -15.46
C PRO A 69 6.40 -7.90 -15.74
N ALA A 70 7.57 -8.55 -15.78
CA ALA A 70 8.84 -7.87 -16.05
C ALA A 70 8.83 -7.13 -17.40
N VAL A 71 8.13 -7.67 -18.40
CA VAL A 71 7.93 -7.05 -19.71
C VAL A 71 6.43 -6.96 -20.00
N GLN A 72 5.95 -5.77 -20.35
CA GLN A 72 4.55 -5.51 -20.66
C GLN A 72 4.41 -4.81 -22.01
N GLY A 73 3.50 -5.30 -22.88
CA GLY A 73 3.24 -4.70 -24.19
C GLY A 73 3.87 -5.43 -25.39
N GLY A 74 4.35 -6.66 -25.22
CA GLY A 74 4.86 -7.50 -26.31
C GLY A 74 6.26 -7.14 -26.79
N ALA A 75 6.55 -7.33 -28.08
CA ALA A 75 7.90 -7.19 -28.66
C ALA A 75 8.52 -5.78 -28.54
N ASN A 76 7.70 -4.74 -28.40
CA ASN A 76 8.12 -3.34 -28.14
C ASN A 76 7.70 -2.88 -26.73
N GLY A 77 7.55 -3.84 -25.81
CA GLY A 77 7.03 -3.60 -24.48
C GLY A 77 7.98 -2.80 -23.58
N HIS A 78 7.42 -2.25 -22.51
CA HIS A 78 8.18 -1.60 -21.45
C HIS A 78 8.69 -2.64 -20.46
N ILE A 79 9.88 -2.37 -19.90
CA ILE A 79 10.47 -3.15 -18.82
C ILE A 79 9.99 -2.53 -17.50
N ASN A 80 9.37 -3.34 -16.65
CA ASN A 80 8.94 -2.95 -15.32
C ASN A 80 9.99 -3.39 -14.30
N LEU A 81 10.33 -2.52 -13.34
CA LEU A 81 11.10 -2.94 -12.18
C LEU A 81 10.16 -3.57 -11.15
N SER A 82 9.86 -4.85 -11.36
CA SER A 82 8.93 -5.66 -10.56
C SER A 82 9.62 -6.86 -9.91
N LEU A 83 8.89 -7.63 -9.09
CA LEU A 83 9.38 -8.90 -8.54
C LEU A 83 9.84 -9.85 -9.65
N ASP A 84 9.10 -9.90 -10.75
CA ASP A 84 9.37 -10.77 -11.90
C ASP A 84 10.66 -10.35 -12.57
N TYR A 85 10.88 -9.04 -12.70
CA TYR A 85 12.13 -8.54 -13.26
C TYR A 85 13.35 -8.92 -12.42
N ILE A 86 13.25 -8.79 -11.09
CA ILE A 86 14.32 -9.19 -10.18
C ILE A 86 14.60 -10.69 -10.30
N ILE A 87 13.57 -11.54 -10.35
CA ILE A 87 13.73 -12.99 -10.48
C ILE A 87 14.34 -13.37 -11.84
N GLU A 88 13.77 -12.87 -12.94
CA GLU A 88 14.11 -13.29 -14.31
C GLU A 88 15.47 -12.77 -14.78
N TYR A 89 15.84 -11.55 -14.38
CA TYR A 89 17.04 -10.87 -14.88
C TYR A 89 18.16 -10.75 -13.83
N GLY A 90 17.95 -11.31 -12.64
CA GLY A 90 18.93 -11.27 -11.55
C GLY A 90 20.11 -12.23 -11.70
N GLN A 91 19.95 -13.30 -12.51
CA GLN A 91 20.97 -14.34 -12.71
C GLN A 91 21.42 -15.01 -11.40
N TRP A 92 20.46 -15.30 -10.52
CA TRP A 92 20.69 -15.92 -9.23
C TRP A 92 21.20 -17.36 -9.33
N ASP A 93 21.85 -17.84 -8.28
CA ASP A 93 22.05 -19.28 -8.13
C ASP A 93 20.70 -19.99 -7.92
N ALA A 94 20.66 -21.30 -8.19
CA ALA A 94 19.43 -22.09 -8.18
C ALA A 94 18.71 -22.07 -6.82
N GLN A 95 19.44 -21.97 -5.71
CA GLN A 95 18.85 -21.96 -4.37
C GLN A 95 18.19 -20.60 -4.10
N THR A 96 18.87 -19.50 -4.42
CA THR A 96 18.34 -18.15 -4.28
C THR A 96 17.13 -17.93 -5.19
N GLU A 97 17.21 -18.33 -6.46
CA GLU A 97 16.09 -18.23 -7.40
C GLU A 97 14.85 -18.98 -6.91
N ALA A 98 15.02 -20.20 -6.38
CA ALA A 98 13.94 -21.01 -5.84
C ALA A 98 13.25 -20.32 -4.64
N LYS A 99 14.02 -19.74 -3.72
CA LYS A 99 13.49 -18.99 -2.57
C LYS A 99 12.73 -17.73 -2.99
N LEU A 100 13.26 -16.97 -3.95
CA LEU A 100 12.58 -15.77 -4.48
C LEU A 100 11.24 -16.13 -5.12
N LYS A 101 11.19 -17.22 -5.89
CA LYS A 101 9.95 -17.73 -6.49
C LYS A 101 8.94 -18.20 -5.43
N ASP A 102 9.40 -18.91 -4.39
CA ASP A 102 8.55 -19.32 -3.27
C ASP A 102 7.91 -18.12 -2.57
N LEU A 103 8.73 -17.13 -2.18
CA LEU A 103 8.27 -15.90 -1.54
C LEU A 103 7.24 -15.15 -2.41
N LYS A 104 7.53 -14.96 -3.69
CA LYS A 104 6.58 -14.36 -4.65
C LYS A 104 5.27 -15.15 -4.71
N SER A 105 5.33 -16.48 -4.75
CA SER A 105 4.12 -17.31 -4.80
C SER A 105 3.25 -17.13 -3.55
N ARG A 106 3.88 -17.04 -2.37
CA ARG A 106 3.20 -16.83 -1.08
C ARG A 106 2.67 -15.42 -0.88
N MET A 107 3.12 -14.44 -1.68
CA MET A 107 2.53 -13.09 -1.75
C MET A 107 1.31 -13.02 -2.68
N SER A 108 1.04 -14.07 -3.46
CA SER A 108 -0.01 -14.04 -4.50
C SER A 108 -1.44 -14.08 -3.94
N SER A 109 -1.64 -14.50 -2.69
CA SER A 109 -2.95 -14.49 -2.02
C SER A 109 -3.53 -13.08 -1.94
N LEU A 110 -2.70 -12.11 -1.57
CA LEU A 110 -3.04 -10.69 -1.58
C LEU A 110 -2.90 -10.07 -2.98
N ALA A 111 -1.82 -10.37 -3.71
CA ALA A 111 -1.54 -9.65 -4.95
C ALA A 111 -2.53 -9.91 -6.09
N LYS A 112 -3.11 -11.13 -6.15
CA LYS A 112 -4.06 -11.49 -7.21
C LYS A 112 -5.35 -10.67 -7.18
N PRO A 113 -6.11 -10.60 -6.07
CA PRO A 113 -7.33 -9.78 -6.01
C PRO A 113 -7.03 -8.28 -6.22
N VAL A 114 -5.88 -7.80 -5.74
CA VAL A 114 -5.48 -6.39 -5.89
C VAL A 114 -5.18 -6.03 -7.35
N ARG A 115 -4.53 -6.92 -8.10
CA ARG A 115 -4.30 -6.71 -9.54
C ARG A 115 -5.60 -6.65 -10.34
N ASP A 116 -6.58 -7.48 -9.99
CA ASP A 116 -7.90 -7.45 -10.61
C ASP A 116 -8.62 -6.12 -10.30
N ALA A 117 -8.50 -5.63 -9.06
CA ALA A 117 -9.03 -4.34 -8.65
C ALA A 117 -8.34 -3.17 -9.39
N ARG A 118 -7.02 -3.23 -9.58
CA ARG A 118 -6.29 -2.22 -10.35
C ARG A 118 -6.81 -2.08 -11.77
N ASN A 119 -6.85 -3.19 -12.50
CA ASN A 119 -7.19 -3.20 -13.93
C ASN A 119 -8.60 -2.69 -14.21
N LYS A 120 -9.49 -2.76 -13.21
CA LYS A 120 -10.91 -2.43 -13.35
C LYS A 120 -11.25 -1.09 -12.72
N VAL A 121 -10.88 -0.87 -11.45
CA VAL A 121 -11.33 0.29 -10.68
C VAL A 121 -10.23 1.33 -10.59
N LEU A 122 -9.04 0.97 -10.08
CA LEU A 122 -8.02 1.98 -9.73
C LEU A 122 -7.41 2.69 -10.94
N SER A 123 -7.35 2.04 -12.11
CA SER A 123 -6.71 2.62 -13.30
C SER A 123 -7.67 3.03 -14.41
N HIS A 124 -8.86 2.42 -14.49
CA HIS A 124 -9.72 2.56 -15.67
C HIS A 124 -11.17 2.94 -15.39
N ASN A 125 -11.60 3.08 -14.12
CA ASN A 125 -12.98 3.42 -13.76
C ASN A 125 -14.02 2.60 -14.56
N ASP A 126 -13.84 1.29 -14.60
CA ASP A 126 -14.67 0.38 -15.41
C ASP A 126 -16.15 0.54 -15.04
N LEU A 127 -16.95 0.95 -16.03
CA LEU A 127 -18.35 1.33 -15.84
C LEU A 127 -19.20 0.16 -15.30
N ALA A 128 -18.99 -1.06 -15.80
CA ALA A 128 -19.79 -2.21 -15.39
C ALA A 128 -19.48 -2.60 -13.94
N VAL A 129 -18.23 -2.50 -13.55
CA VAL A 129 -17.78 -2.76 -12.17
C VAL A 129 -18.33 -1.70 -11.20
N LEU A 130 -18.23 -0.42 -11.56
CA LEU A 130 -18.73 0.67 -10.72
C LEU A 130 -20.25 0.56 -10.47
N LEU A 131 -21.00 0.09 -11.46
CA LEU A 131 -22.46 -0.06 -11.36
C LEU A 131 -22.91 -1.34 -10.63
N THR A 132 -22.01 -2.30 -10.37
CA THR A 132 -22.38 -3.59 -9.76
C THR A 132 -22.10 -3.67 -8.26
N SER A 133 -21.56 -2.60 -7.65
CA SER A 133 -21.17 -2.55 -6.21
C SER A 133 -20.30 -3.74 -5.76
N LYS A 134 -19.61 -4.40 -6.70
CA LYS A 134 -18.79 -5.57 -6.39
C LYS A 134 -17.53 -5.09 -5.68
N GLU A 135 -17.33 -5.56 -4.46
CA GLU A 135 -16.10 -5.34 -3.71
C GLU A 135 -14.94 -6.01 -4.48
N LEU A 136 -13.99 -5.20 -4.95
CA LEU A 136 -12.81 -5.65 -5.68
C LEU A 136 -11.57 -5.34 -4.86
N GLY A 137 -10.67 -6.32 -4.78
CA GLY A 137 -9.45 -6.18 -3.98
C GLY A 137 -9.64 -6.53 -2.51
N ALA A 138 -10.79 -7.11 -2.12
CA ALA A 138 -10.95 -7.70 -0.79
C ALA A 138 -9.97 -8.87 -0.58
N PHE A 139 -9.44 -8.96 0.63
CA PHE A 139 -8.54 -10.00 1.08
C PHE A 139 -8.84 -10.35 2.54
N ASP A 140 -8.42 -11.53 2.98
CA ASP A 140 -8.69 -12.00 4.33
C ASP A 140 -7.87 -11.21 5.37
N PRO A 141 -8.39 -10.98 6.59
CA PRO A 141 -7.66 -10.28 7.64
C PRO A 141 -6.28 -10.89 7.90
N GLY A 142 -5.24 -10.05 7.93
CA GLY A 142 -3.85 -10.44 8.16
C GLY A 142 -3.08 -10.88 6.90
N GLU A 143 -3.73 -11.01 5.74
CA GLU A 143 -3.03 -11.30 4.47
C GLU A 143 -2.07 -10.17 4.07
N ASP A 144 -2.41 -8.92 4.40
CA ASP A 144 -1.56 -7.74 4.23
C ASP A 144 -0.30 -7.81 5.12
N GLU A 145 -0.43 -8.10 6.41
CA GLU A 145 0.73 -8.28 7.29
C GLU A 145 1.65 -9.39 6.81
N GLN A 146 1.06 -10.53 6.43
CA GLN A 146 1.80 -11.67 5.89
C GLN A 146 2.49 -11.34 4.58
N TYR A 147 1.86 -10.55 3.71
CA TYR A 147 2.47 -10.03 2.50
C TYR A 147 3.70 -9.18 2.81
N PHE A 148 3.58 -8.20 3.73
CA PHE A 148 4.69 -7.29 4.05
C PHE A 148 5.84 -7.97 4.79
N ILE A 149 5.58 -9.02 5.59
CA ILE A 149 6.63 -9.89 6.12
C ILE A 149 7.41 -10.54 4.98
N ARG A 150 6.71 -11.15 4.00
CA ARG A 150 7.33 -11.84 2.86
C ARG A 150 8.03 -10.88 1.91
N LEU A 151 7.51 -9.68 1.72
CA LEU A 151 8.15 -8.65 0.90
C LEU A 151 9.49 -8.22 1.51
N ARG A 152 9.55 -8.04 2.83
CA ARG A 152 10.82 -7.76 3.53
C ARG A 152 11.79 -8.94 3.40
N GLU A 153 11.34 -10.18 3.61
CA GLU A 153 12.17 -11.37 3.39
C GLU A 153 12.72 -11.45 1.96
N PHE A 154 11.89 -11.12 0.97
CA PHE A 154 12.28 -11.08 -0.44
C PHE A 154 13.36 -10.03 -0.67
N ALA A 155 13.13 -8.80 -0.19
CA ALA A 155 14.06 -7.70 -0.40
C ALA A 155 15.40 -7.93 0.34
N SER A 156 15.37 -8.47 1.57
CA SER A 156 16.57 -8.89 2.30
C SER A 156 17.37 -9.94 1.54
N LEU A 157 16.70 -10.98 1.02
CA LEU A 157 17.39 -12.02 0.25
C LEU A 157 18.08 -11.44 -1.00
N VAL A 158 17.42 -10.50 -1.67
CA VAL A 158 17.97 -9.82 -2.85
C VAL A 158 19.19 -8.98 -2.49
N THR A 159 19.12 -8.13 -1.46
CA THR A 159 20.23 -7.24 -1.07
C THR A 159 21.42 -8.02 -0.54
N GLU A 160 21.18 -9.04 0.29
CA GLU A 160 22.23 -9.90 0.83
C GLU A 160 22.94 -10.67 -0.28
N SER A 161 22.18 -11.24 -1.23
CA SER A 161 22.75 -12.04 -2.31
C SER A 161 23.47 -11.20 -3.37
N ALA A 162 22.97 -9.99 -3.68
CA ALA A 162 23.54 -9.13 -4.72
C ALA A 162 24.66 -8.21 -4.20
N LEU A 163 24.52 -7.68 -2.99
CA LEU A 163 25.38 -6.62 -2.45
C LEU A 163 26.14 -7.04 -1.17
N GLY A 164 25.74 -8.13 -0.52
CA GLY A 164 26.27 -8.51 0.80
C GLY A 164 25.82 -7.57 1.91
N GLU A 165 24.71 -6.85 1.71
CA GLU A 165 24.21 -5.80 2.60
C GLU A 165 22.81 -6.16 3.13
N PRO A 166 22.49 -5.81 4.39
CA PRO A 166 21.15 -5.99 4.92
C PRO A 166 20.16 -5.01 4.28
N PHE A 167 18.92 -5.45 4.16
CA PHE A 167 17.81 -4.58 3.81
C PHE A 167 17.39 -3.74 5.02
N VAL A 168 17.46 -2.41 4.90
CA VAL A 168 17.17 -1.46 5.98
C VAL A 168 16.05 -0.52 5.54
N TYR A 169 14.81 -0.83 5.90
CA TYR A 169 13.64 0.00 5.55
C TYR A 169 13.38 1.10 6.58
N ASP A 170 12.59 2.10 6.18
CA ASP A 170 12.14 3.17 7.09
C ASP A 170 11.07 2.63 8.04
N ASP A 171 11.42 2.54 9.32
CA ASP A 171 10.53 2.11 10.41
C ASP A 171 9.99 3.27 11.24
N LEU A 172 10.17 4.53 10.79
CA LEU A 172 9.78 5.73 11.53
C LEU A 172 8.30 6.12 11.34
N VAL A 173 7.58 5.46 10.43
CA VAL A 173 6.19 5.82 10.10
C VAL A 173 5.27 5.80 11.32
N GLU A 174 5.45 4.86 12.25
CA GLU A 174 4.69 4.83 13.50
C GLU A 174 4.95 6.09 14.36
N ASN A 175 6.21 6.51 14.46
CA ASN A 175 6.61 7.71 15.19
C ASN A 175 6.06 8.98 14.53
N ASP A 176 6.04 9.04 13.20
CA ASP A 176 5.48 10.16 12.44
C ASP A 176 3.97 10.27 12.68
N VAL A 177 3.25 9.15 12.60
CA VAL A 177 1.81 9.10 12.88
C VAL A 177 1.52 9.49 14.33
N SER A 178 2.29 8.97 15.28
CA SER A 178 2.17 9.32 16.70
C SER A 178 2.39 10.82 16.94
N SER A 179 3.44 11.39 16.34
CA SER A 179 3.76 12.82 16.43
C SER A 179 2.66 13.69 15.81
N PHE A 180 2.12 13.29 14.66
CA PHE A 180 0.98 13.94 14.03
C PHE A 180 -0.25 13.91 14.93
N MET A 181 -0.62 12.73 15.45
CA MET A 181 -1.79 12.55 16.31
C MET A 181 -1.69 13.39 17.59
N HIS A 182 -0.51 13.47 18.20
CA HIS A 182 -0.27 14.31 19.38
C HIS A 182 -0.47 15.81 19.09
N ALA A 183 -0.07 16.28 17.90
CA ALA A 183 -0.33 17.65 17.48
C ALA A 183 -1.81 17.89 17.16
N PHE A 184 -2.44 16.96 16.44
CA PHE A 184 -3.84 17.02 16.04
C PHE A 184 -4.78 17.07 17.26
N LEU A 185 -4.60 16.17 18.23
CA LEU A 185 -5.43 16.08 19.43
C LEU A 185 -5.36 17.36 20.27
N ARG A 186 -4.16 17.91 20.48
CA ARG A 186 -3.99 19.20 21.18
C ARG A 186 -4.74 20.34 20.47
N GLY A 187 -4.74 20.35 19.14
CA GLY A 187 -5.48 21.32 18.34
C GLY A 187 -7.00 21.12 18.41
N ALA A 188 -7.46 19.86 18.43
CA ALA A 188 -8.88 19.51 18.53
C ALA A 188 -9.47 19.95 19.88
N ASP A 189 -8.74 19.77 20.98
CA ASP A 189 -9.15 20.14 22.33
C ASP A 189 -9.18 21.67 22.54
N ALA A 190 -8.25 22.40 21.92
CA ALA A 190 -8.13 23.86 22.08
C ALA A 190 -9.24 24.66 21.38
N ASN A 191 -10.10 24.05 20.56
CA ASN A 191 -11.14 24.75 19.79
C ASN A 191 -12.57 24.20 20.01
N PRO A 192 -13.17 24.39 21.21
CA PRO A 192 -14.53 23.97 21.50
C PRO A 192 -15.61 24.78 20.75
N ALA A 193 -15.29 25.95 20.19
CA ALA A 193 -16.26 26.83 19.52
C ALA A 193 -16.74 26.33 18.14
N ALA A 194 -15.99 25.41 17.50
CA ALA A 194 -16.45 24.69 16.30
C ALA A 194 -17.51 23.61 16.61
N HIS A 195 -17.61 23.16 17.88
CA HIS A 195 -18.56 22.14 18.33
C HIS A 195 -20.03 22.55 18.11
N LYS A 196 -20.33 23.85 18.16
CA LYS A 196 -21.71 24.36 17.98
C LYS A 196 -22.09 24.69 16.53
N ARG A 197 -21.13 24.86 15.61
CA ARG A 197 -21.43 25.24 14.21
C ARG A 197 -21.67 24.05 13.28
N GLY A 198 -21.16 22.86 13.61
CA GLY A 198 -21.41 21.64 12.82
C GLY A 198 -22.79 21.01 13.04
N GLN A 199 -23.42 21.21 14.21
CA GLN A 199 -24.74 20.64 14.51
C GLN A 199 -25.88 21.34 13.76
N THR A 200 -25.73 22.62 13.39
CA THR A 200 -26.79 23.40 12.75
C THR A 200 -26.99 23.06 11.27
N THR A 201 -26.03 22.39 10.62
CA THR A 201 -26.06 22.14 9.17
C THR A 201 -26.61 20.74 8.81
N VAL A 202 -26.69 19.80 9.76
CA VAL A 202 -27.10 18.40 9.48
C VAL A 202 -28.63 18.22 9.36
N LEU A 203 -29.44 19.24 9.65
CA LEU A 203 -30.91 19.15 9.56
C LEU A 203 -31.51 19.43 8.16
N ARG A 204 -30.72 19.45 7.08
CA ARG A 204 -31.26 19.52 5.71
C ARG A 204 -30.49 18.64 4.74
N GLY A 205 -30.97 17.41 4.54
CA GLY A 205 -30.54 16.59 3.40
C GLY A 205 -30.62 15.09 3.59
N ASN A 206 -31.78 14.56 3.98
CA ASN A 206 -32.10 13.17 3.66
C ASN A 206 -32.21 13.06 2.13
N HIS A 207 -31.34 12.29 1.50
CA HIS A 207 -31.72 11.31 0.49
C HIS A 207 -30.62 10.26 0.33
N HIS A 208 -31.07 9.02 0.27
CA HIS A 208 -30.34 7.77 0.18
C HIS A 208 -29.20 7.78 -0.85
N LEU A 209 -28.17 6.94 -0.61
CA LEU A 209 -27.88 5.78 -1.44
C LEU A 209 -26.93 4.82 -0.71
N ARG A 210 -27.18 3.54 -0.97
CA ARG A 210 -26.48 2.35 -0.47
C ARG A 210 -25.16 2.15 -1.20
#